data_AF-A0A2G5TQE3-F1
#
_entry.id   AF-A0A2G5TQE3-F1
#
_cell.length_a   1.000
_cell.length_b   1.000
_cell.length_c   1.000
_cell.angle_alpha   90.00
_cell.angle_beta   90.00
_cell.angle_gamma   90.00
#
_symmetry.space_group_name_H-M   'P 1'
#
loop_
_entity.id
_entity.type
_entity.pdbx_description
1 polymer ?
#
loop_
_entity_poly.entity_id
_entity_poly.type
_entity_poly.pdbx_seq_one_letter_code
_entity_poly.pdbx_strand_id
1 'polypeptide(L)'
;MPIKLLDFPVDIQARILNEFAFTELFKFAQCSKRSGKKAKLAHTKELKLELNLSSSWIMIDNVMKIEAQKFRLGDERKVTGFQYFDDMRAAYYYENPTKMISFWENRTNGLKTMFVHFSNLFECPTHSVRSDASVPATTFLLIVHKITSSQQEIKSLDIAAKSLVENNVRWILDKLTITEELTLGEKLSDDFGRNNQIRFDAKQIFIFNASWICPQNLAAMKNCVSIELDGTVLIGQDVVKFFEEWREGMYQNLEYLSLKSEKLKHDFTLPGFDKLEQGEQIYHKLVNNRHKIIRGYVSIWRNDGVEGRVRYDKNYREVQMLV
;
A
#
# COMPACT_ATOMS: atom_id res chain seq x y z
N MET A 1 39.19 19.54 -20.84
CA MET A 1 38.15 20.24 -21.63
C MET A 1 36.78 19.75 -21.16
N PRO A 2 35.83 20.63 -20.81
CA PRO A 2 34.52 20.18 -20.34
C PRO A 2 33.77 19.47 -21.48
N ILE A 3 33.27 18.27 -21.22
CA ILE A 3 32.44 17.51 -22.16
C ILE A 3 31.08 18.20 -22.25
N LYS A 4 30.68 18.62 -23.45
CA LYS A 4 29.38 19.24 -23.69
C LYS A 4 28.31 18.16 -23.89
N LEU A 5 27.92 17.50 -22.80
CA LEU A 5 26.96 16.39 -22.81
C LEU A 5 25.68 16.72 -23.62
N LEU A 6 25.17 17.94 -23.49
CA LEU A 6 23.93 18.38 -24.14
C LEU A 6 24.05 18.60 -25.67
N ASP A 7 25.27 18.58 -26.20
CA ASP A 7 25.57 18.76 -27.63
C ASP A 7 25.74 17.42 -28.36
N PHE A 8 25.80 16.29 -27.64
CA PHE A 8 25.81 14.98 -28.26
C PHE A 8 24.47 14.65 -28.95
N PRO A 9 24.45 13.73 -29.93
CA PRO A 9 23.23 13.08 -30.41
C PRO A 9 22.36 12.50 -29.27
N VAL A 10 21.04 12.45 -29.47
CA VAL A 10 20.06 12.08 -28.43
C VAL A 10 20.26 10.65 -27.92
N ASP A 11 20.63 9.72 -28.79
CA ASP A 11 20.96 8.33 -28.46
C ASP A 11 22.20 8.22 -27.57
N ILE A 12 23.24 9.02 -27.84
CA ILE A 12 24.44 9.09 -27.00
C ILE A 12 24.10 9.72 -25.64
N GLN A 13 23.27 10.77 -25.62
CA GLN A 13 22.79 11.35 -24.36
C GLN A 13 22.04 10.31 -23.51
N ALA A 14 21.10 9.57 -24.11
CA ALA A 14 20.34 8.54 -23.41
C ALA A 14 21.26 7.47 -22.81
N ARG A 15 22.22 6.96 -23.59
CA ARG A 15 23.20 5.97 -23.11
C ARG A 15 24.02 6.49 -21.93
N ILE A 16 24.51 7.72 -21.98
CA ILE A 16 25.28 8.30 -20.87
C ILE A 16 24.40 8.51 -19.63
N LEU A 17 23.19 9.04 -19.81
CA LEU A 17 22.28 9.30 -18.70
C LEU A 17 21.76 8.01 -18.04
N ASN A 18 21.70 6.91 -18.79
CA ASN A 18 21.36 5.60 -18.22
C ASN A 18 22.40 5.05 -17.24
N GLU A 19 23.65 5.48 -17.34
CA GLU A 19 24.71 5.08 -16.40
C GLU A 19 24.67 5.88 -15.09
N PHE A 20 23.88 6.96 -15.02
CA PHE A 20 23.83 7.82 -13.85
C PHE A 20 22.99 7.18 -12.76
N ALA A 21 23.51 7.17 -11.53
CA ALA A 21 22.70 6.88 -10.37
C ALA A 21 21.58 7.92 -10.23
N PHE A 22 20.48 7.57 -9.54
CA PHE A 22 19.36 8.48 -9.32
C PHE A 22 19.79 9.86 -8.79
N THR A 23 20.71 9.90 -7.83
CA THR A 23 21.18 11.17 -7.24
C THR A 23 21.98 12.02 -8.22
N GLU A 24 22.70 11.40 -9.16
CA GLU A 24 23.43 12.07 -10.23
C GLU A 24 22.46 12.60 -11.29
N LEU A 25 21.47 11.79 -11.69
CA LEU A 25 20.38 12.22 -12.57
C LEU A 25 19.63 13.42 -11.98
N PHE A 26 19.30 13.38 -10.69
CA PHE A 26 18.60 14.46 -10.04
C PHE A 26 19.43 15.74 -9.94
N LYS A 27 20.74 15.63 -9.67
CA LYS A 27 21.66 16.78 -9.71
C LYS A 27 21.78 17.33 -11.13
N PHE A 28 21.93 16.46 -12.13
CA PHE A 28 21.97 16.85 -13.54
C PHE A 28 20.71 17.60 -13.97
N ALA A 29 19.53 17.09 -13.58
CA ALA A 29 18.25 17.73 -13.87
C ALA A 29 18.16 19.16 -13.33
N GLN A 30 18.80 19.44 -12.20
CA GLN A 30 18.82 20.76 -11.56
C GLN A 30 19.84 21.73 -12.19
N CYS A 31 20.76 21.28 -13.04
CA CYS A 31 21.75 22.18 -13.65
C CYS A 31 21.14 23.23 -14.59
N SER A 32 20.05 22.89 -15.29
CA SER A 32 19.33 23.82 -16.17
C SER A 32 17.97 23.26 -16.57
N LYS A 33 17.04 24.12 -17.05
CA LYS A 33 15.77 23.68 -17.66
C LYS A 33 15.98 22.69 -18.82
N ARG A 34 17.07 22.85 -19.59
CA ARG A 34 17.42 21.94 -20.69
C ARG A 34 17.86 20.58 -20.15
N SER A 35 18.69 20.56 -19.10
CA SER A 35 19.13 19.32 -18.45
C SER A 35 17.96 18.57 -17.82
N GLY A 36 17.04 19.26 -17.13
CA GLY A 36 15.84 18.65 -16.56
C GLY A 36 14.96 17.96 -17.62
N LYS A 37 14.77 18.58 -18.79
CA LYS A 37 14.08 17.93 -19.91
C LYS A 37 14.81 16.70 -20.44
N LYS A 38 16.15 16.69 -20.40
CA LYS A 38 16.99 15.60 -20.89
C LYS A 38 17.13 14.46 -19.89
N ALA A 39 16.97 14.70 -18.59
CA ALA A 39 17.00 13.64 -17.57
C ALA A 39 15.96 12.53 -17.86
N LYS A 40 14.85 12.88 -18.53
CA LYS A 40 13.81 11.96 -19.00
C LYS A 40 14.25 10.97 -20.08
N LEU A 41 15.41 11.18 -20.69
CA LEU A 41 15.98 10.23 -21.66
C LEU A 41 16.58 9.01 -20.97
N ALA A 42 16.85 9.09 -19.67
CA ALA A 42 17.22 7.91 -18.90
C ALA A 42 16.00 6.97 -18.74
N HIS A 43 16.22 5.73 -18.31
CA HIS A 43 15.17 4.74 -17.98
C HIS A 43 14.33 5.11 -16.74
N THR A 44 14.03 6.39 -16.56
CA THR A 44 13.36 6.92 -15.37
C THR A 44 11.90 6.50 -15.28
N LYS A 45 11.28 6.11 -16.41
CA LYS A 45 9.90 5.59 -16.46
C LYS A 45 9.74 4.21 -15.82
N GLU A 46 10.83 3.47 -15.67
CA GLU A 46 10.84 2.15 -15.03
C GLU A 46 11.03 2.25 -13.51
N LEU A 47 11.46 3.42 -13.01
CA LEU A 47 11.63 3.67 -11.59
C LEU A 47 10.28 3.58 -10.87
N LYS A 48 10.29 2.95 -9.71
CA LYS A 48 9.11 2.82 -8.84
C LYS A 48 9.12 3.91 -7.79
N LEU A 49 8.06 4.72 -7.73
CA LEU A 49 7.86 5.66 -6.62
C LEU A 49 6.97 5.05 -5.55
N GLU A 50 7.49 4.97 -4.33
CA GLU A 50 6.72 4.55 -3.17
C GLU A 50 6.63 5.73 -2.20
N LEU A 51 5.42 6.13 -1.86
CA LEU A 51 5.16 7.27 -0.99
C LEU A 51 4.60 6.79 0.34
N ASN A 52 5.16 7.28 1.45
CA ASN A 52 4.60 7.08 2.77
C ASN A 52 4.27 8.44 3.40
N LEU A 53 2.99 8.80 3.35
CA LEU A 53 2.50 10.08 3.86
C LEU A 53 2.61 10.15 5.39
N SER A 54 2.31 9.05 6.08
CA SER A 54 2.31 8.95 7.55
C SER A 54 3.72 9.07 8.14
N SER A 55 4.70 8.43 7.51
CA SER A 55 6.11 8.46 7.94
C SER A 55 6.95 9.51 7.23
N SER A 56 6.34 10.32 6.35
CA SER A 56 6.97 11.43 5.64
C SER A 56 8.20 11.07 4.79
N TRP A 57 8.11 10.02 3.97
CA TRP A 57 9.19 9.63 3.07
C TRP A 57 8.74 9.16 1.68
N ILE A 58 9.66 9.24 0.71
CA ILE A 58 9.57 8.69 -0.65
C ILE A 58 10.70 7.69 -0.83
N MET A 59 10.41 6.50 -1.35
CA MET A 59 11.41 5.54 -1.80
C MET A 59 11.37 5.49 -3.32
N ILE A 60 12.55 5.48 -3.93
CA ILE A 60 12.71 5.44 -5.37
C ILE A 60 13.47 4.17 -5.71
N ASP A 61 12.77 3.26 -6.40
CA ASP A 61 13.25 1.97 -6.89
C ASP A 61 13.92 1.09 -5.82
N ASN A 62 13.49 1.19 -4.55
CA ASN A 62 14.12 0.54 -3.40
C ASN A 62 15.60 0.88 -3.16
N VAL A 63 16.12 1.89 -3.85
CA VAL A 63 17.53 2.32 -3.74
C VAL A 63 17.65 3.60 -2.93
N MET A 64 16.79 4.59 -3.19
CA MET A 64 16.93 5.93 -2.62
C MET A 64 15.74 6.30 -1.75
N LYS A 65 15.97 6.49 -0.46
CA LYS A 65 14.99 7.01 0.49
C LYS A 65 15.17 8.52 0.67
N ILE A 66 14.08 9.27 0.56
CA ILE A 66 14.05 10.72 0.74
C ILE A 66 13.02 11.05 1.82
N GLU A 67 13.44 11.65 2.92
CA GLU A 67 12.54 12.00 4.03
C GLU A 67 12.35 13.51 4.15
N ALA A 68 11.12 13.93 4.44
CA ALA A 68 10.80 15.30 4.79
C ALA A 68 10.85 15.48 6.31
N GLN A 69 11.75 16.34 6.80
CA GLN A 69 11.89 16.63 8.22
C GLN A 69 11.70 18.11 8.53
N LYS A 70 11.24 18.42 9.75
CA LYS A 70 11.21 19.80 10.23
C LYS A 70 12.62 20.19 10.67
N PHE A 71 13.08 21.37 10.29
CA PHE A 71 14.37 21.90 10.73
C PHE A 71 14.38 22.07 12.27
N ARG A 72 15.39 21.50 12.95
CA ARG A 72 15.56 21.63 14.41
C ARG A 72 16.88 22.32 14.74
N LEU A 73 16.97 22.86 15.95
CA LEU A 73 18.20 23.47 16.45
C LEU A 73 19.35 22.44 16.40
N GLY A 74 20.47 22.83 15.78
CA GLY A 74 21.65 21.97 15.61
C GLY A 74 21.69 21.21 14.28
N ASP A 75 20.60 21.20 13.51
CA ASP A 75 20.61 20.60 12.17
C ASP A 75 21.41 21.43 11.16
N GLU A 76 21.72 22.71 11.45
CA GLU A 76 22.54 23.56 10.58
C GLU A 76 23.89 22.91 10.26
N ARG A 77 24.45 22.18 11.24
CA ARG A 77 25.75 21.50 11.12
C ARG A 77 25.72 20.30 10.17
N LYS A 78 24.54 19.77 9.86
CA LYS A 78 24.37 18.60 8.97
C LYS A 78 24.15 19.01 7.52
N VAL A 79 23.61 20.21 7.28
CA VAL A 79 23.21 20.67 5.94
C VAL A 79 24.41 20.64 5.00
N THR A 80 24.32 19.85 3.93
CA THR A 80 25.37 19.75 2.91
C THR A 80 25.07 20.62 1.69
N GLY A 81 23.84 21.14 1.57
CA GLY A 81 23.49 22.05 0.48
C GLY A 81 22.00 22.33 0.38
N PHE A 82 21.61 22.83 -0.80
CA PHE A 82 20.22 23.15 -1.14
C PHE A 82 19.82 22.51 -2.46
N GLN A 83 18.57 22.09 -2.54
CA GLN A 83 17.94 21.55 -3.75
C GLN A 83 16.68 22.32 -4.10
N TYR A 84 16.34 22.29 -5.38
CA TYR A 84 15.11 22.87 -5.91
C TYR A 84 14.11 21.77 -6.24
N PHE A 85 12.91 21.92 -5.71
CA PHE A 85 11.74 21.10 -6.01
C PHE A 85 10.69 22.04 -6.60
N ASP A 86 10.66 22.08 -7.94
CA ASP A 86 10.00 23.14 -8.70
C ASP A 86 10.50 24.52 -8.26
N ASP A 87 9.61 25.42 -7.85
CA ASP A 87 9.96 26.77 -7.39
C ASP A 87 10.38 26.82 -5.91
N MET A 88 10.32 25.69 -5.19
CA MET A 88 10.63 25.61 -3.77
C MET A 88 12.08 25.18 -3.55
N ARG A 89 12.78 25.90 -2.66
CA ARG A 89 14.15 25.56 -2.26
C ARG A 89 14.13 24.94 -0.86
N ALA A 90 14.81 23.80 -0.70
CA ALA A 90 14.95 23.13 0.59
C ALA A 90 16.42 22.85 0.90
N ALA A 91 16.79 23.03 2.18
CA ALA A 91 18.07 22.56 2.68
C ALA A 91 18.04 21.03 2.81
N TYR A 92 19.16 20.37 2.55
CA TYR A 92 19.22 18.91 2.65
C TYR A 92 20.59 18.42 3.14
N TYR A 93 20.61 17.16 3.56
CA TYR A 93 21.83 16.40 3.73
C TYR A 93 21.62 14.93 3.37
N TYR A 94 22.71 14.24 3.03
CA TYR A 94 22.71 12.79 2.91
C TYR A 94 23.11 12.20 4.25
N GLU A 95 22.22 11.41 4.86
CA GLU A 95 22.56 10.63 6.06
C GLU A 95 23.51 9.48 5.70
N ASN A 96 23.29 8.89 4.52
CA ASN A 96 24.14 7.88 3.88
C ASN A 96 23.88 7.90 2.35
N PRO A 97 24.63 7.12 1.54
CA PRO A 97 24.49 7.16 0.08
C PRO A 97 23.08 6.86 -0.46
N THR A 98 22.25 6.15 0.31
CA THR A 98 20.90 5.71 -0.07
C THR A 98 19.79 6.46 0.68
N LYS A 99 20.13 7.48 1.48
CA LYS A 99 19.16 8.22 2.29
C LYS A 99 19.46 9.72 2.35
N MET A 100 18.52 10.50 1.84
CA MET A 100 18.53 11.96 1.90
C MET A 100 17.46 12.47 2.85
N ILE A 101 17.83 13.46 3.65
CA ILE A 101 16.91 14.23 4.48
C ILE A 101 16.78 15.62 3.87
N SER A 102 15.55 16.02 3.57
CA SER A 102 15.21 17.37 3.13
C SER A 102 14.43 18.08 4.22
N PHE A 103 14.81 19.31 4.52
CA PHE A 103 14.20 20.11 5.57
C PHE A 103 13.10 21.02 5.05
N TRP A 104 11.99 21.03 5.77
CA TRP A 104 10.78 21.76 5.42
C TRP A 104 10.10 22.30 6.68
N GLU A 105 9.54 23.51 6.60
CA GLU A 105 8.76 24.06 7.73
C GLU A 105 7.58 23.16 8.10
N ASN A 106 6.90 22.64 7.07
CA ASN A 106 5.83 21.66 7.17
C ASN A 106 6.23 20.39 6.40
N ARG A 107 6.43 19.29 7.12
CA ARG A 107 6.87 18.00 6.55
C ARG A 107 5.92 17.46 5.49
N THR A 108 4.61 17.56 5.73
CA THR A 108 3.58 17.06 4.81
C THR A 108 3.58 17.84 3.50
N ASN A 109 3.70 19.17 3.57
CA ASN A 109 3.82 20.00 2.38
C ASN A 109 5.12 19.72 1.64
N GLY A 110 6.23 19.61 2.35
CA GLY A 110 7.53 19.27 1.76
C GLY A 110 7.52 17.93 1.04
N LEU A 111 6.97 16.90 1.67
CA LEU A 111 6.84 15.57 1.07
C LEU A 111 5.99 15.60 -0.21
N LYS A 112 4.83 16.27 -0.16
CA LYS A 112 3.96 16.45 -1.32
C LYS A 112 4.71 17.14 -2.47
N THR A 113 5.42 18.23 -2.17
CA THR A 113 6.19 18.98 -3.17
C THR A 113 7.27 18.10 -3.80
N MET A 114 8.04 17.38 -2.99
CA MET A 114 9.06 16.45 -3.50
C MET A 114 8.45 15.34 -4.35
N PHE A 115 7.35 14.73 -3.91
CA PHE A 115 6.67 13.66 -4.64
C PHE A 115 6.16 14.13 -6.01
N VAL A 116 5.45 15.26 -6.05
CA VAL A 116 4.94 15.83 -7.30
C VAL A 116 6.10 16.20 -8.22
N HIS A 117 7.17 16.78 -7.68
CA HIS A 117 8.37 17.12 -8.44
C HIS A 117 9.01 15.87 -9.08
N PHE A 118 9.27 14.81 -8.30
CA PHE A 118 9.86 13.58 -8.83
C PHE A 118 8.96 12.89 -9.85
N SER A 119 7.66 12.79 -9.58
CA SER A 119 6.69 12.23 -10.52
C SER A 119 6.67 12.99 -11.85
N ASN A 120 6.73 14.33 -11.83
CA ASN A 120 6.76 15.15 -13.04
C ASN A 120 8.11 15.10 -13.77
N LEU A 121 9.20 15.10 -13.01
CA LEU A 121 10.56 15.15 -13.53
C LEU A 121 10.91 13.84 -14.24
N PHE A 122 10.56 12.71 -13.62
CA PHE A 122 10.97 11.38 -14.07
C PHE A 122 9.90 10.61 -14.84
N GLU A 123 8.65 11.08 -14.80
CA GLU A 123 7.49 10.41 -15.43
C GLU A 123 7.35 8.95 -14.98
N CYS A 124 7.81 8.64 -13.76
CA CYS A 124 7.70 7.30 -13.19
C CYS A 124 6.31 7.05 -12.61
N PRO A 125 5.81 5.80 -12.72
CA PRO A 125 4.58 5.40 -12.08
C PRO A 125 4.73 5.37 -10.56
N THR A 126 3.64 5.71 -9.88
CA THR A 126 3.51 5.50 -8.45
C THR A 126 3.23 4.03 -8.19
N HIS A 127 4.14 3.36 -7.49
CA HIS A 127 4.05 1.96 -7.17
C HIS A 127 3.18 1.72 -5.94
N SER A 128 3.38 2.51 -4.88
CA SER A 128 2.63 2.39 -3.63
C SER A 128 2.40 3.73 -2.95
N VAL A 129 1.28 3.84 -2.24
CA VAL A 129 0.99 4.94 -1.32
C VAL A 129 0.53 4.39 0.02
N ARG A 130 1.23 4.77 1.08
CA ARG A 130 0.85 4.51 2.47
C ARG A 130 0.32 5.76 3.15
N SER A 131 -0.75 5.61 3.90
CA SER A 131 -1.47 6.68 4.59
C SER A 131 -2.24 6.13 5.77
N ASP A 132 -2.52 6.99 6.76
CA ASP A 132 -3.30 6.66 7.95
C ASP A 132 -4.11 7.86 8.42
N ALA A 133 -4.86 7.69 9.51
CA ALA A 133 -5.70 8.73 10.10
C ALA A 133 -4.94 9.97 10.61
N SER A 134 -3.60 9.99 10.57
CA SER A 134 -2.81 11.19 10.89
C SER A 134 -2.66 12.14 9.69
N VAL A 135 -2.83 11.64 8.47
CA VAL A 135 -2.65 12.38 7.22
C VAL A 135 -3.91 13.18 6.89
N PRO A 136 -3.84 14.50 6.63
CA PRO A 136 -5.02 15.26 6.21
C PRO A 136 -5.61 14.75 4.89
N ALA A 137 -6.94 14.57 4.82
CA ALA A 137 -7.63 14.14 3.60
C ALA A 137 -7.33 15.04 2.39
N THR A 138 -7.16 16.35 2.58
CA THR A 138 -6.79 17.27 1.51
C THR A 138 -5.45 16.92 0.88
N THR A 139 -4.45 16.56 1.67
CA THR A 139 -3.15 16.11 1.18
C THR A 139 -3.28 14.78 0.46
N PHE A 140 -3.94 13.81 1.08
CA PHE A 140 -4.14 12.47 0.51
C PHE A 140 -4.83 12.55 -0.87
N LEU A 141 -5.93 13.30 -0.97
CA LEU A 141 -6.67 13.45 -2.23
C LEU A 141 -5.87 14.17 -3.31
N LEU A 142 -5.05 15.17 -2.97
CA LEU A 142 -4.17 15.80 -3.95
C LEU A 142 -3.18 14.79 -4.57
N ILE A 143 -2.63 13.90 -3.76
CA ILE A 143 -1.76 12.82 -4.23
C ILE A 143 -2.54 11.85 -5.11
N VAL A 144 -3.73 11.40 -4.68
CA VAL A 144 -4.53 10.46 -5.45
C VAL A 144 -5.02 11.07 -6.77
N HIS A 145 -5.40 12.34 -6.80
CA HIS A 145 -5.70 13.07 -8.04
C HIS A 145 -4.50 13.14 -8.97
N LYS A 146 -3.30 13.38 -8.44
CA LYS A 146 -2.07 13.32 -9.23
C LYS A 146 -1.86 11.93 -9.86
N ILE A 147 -2.02 10.87 -9.07
CA ILE A 147 -1.85 9.48 -9.54
C ILE A 147 -2.87 9.15 -10.63
N THR A 148 -4.15 9.39 -10.36
CA THR A 148 -5.25 9.13 -11.33
C THR A 148 -5.11 9.92 -12.63
N SER A 149 -4.41 11.05 -12.64
CA SER A 149 -4.11 11.80 -13.86
C SER A 149 -3.06 11.12 -14.77
N SER A 150 -2.25 10.21 -14.24
CA SER A 150 -1.11 9.60 -14.94
C SER A 150 -1.17 8.07 -15.05
N GLN A 151 -1.96 7.39 -14.22
CA GLN A 151 -2.08 5.93 -14.22
C GLN A 151 -3.48 5.50 -13.74
N GLN A 152 -3.90 4.32 -14.20
CA GLN A 152 -5.18 3.68 -13.80
C GLN A 152 -4.97 2.51 -12.83
N GLU A 153 -3.73 2.00 -12.74
CA GLU A 153 -3.37 0.89 -11.87
C GLU A 153 -2.36 1.36 -10.83
N ILE A 154 -2.46 0.86 -9.60
CA ILE A 154 -1.45 0.98 -8.55
C ILE A 154 -1.25 -0.37 -7.88
N LYS A 155 -0.02 -0.70 -7.45
CA LYS A 155 0.23 -1.98 -6.80
C LYS A 155 -0.35 -2.02 -5.39
N SER A 156 -0.06 -0.99 -4.59
CA SER A 156 -0.53 -0.94 -3.20
C SER A 156 -1.06 0.43 -2.81
N LEU A 157 -2.19 0.47 -2.12
CA LEU A 157 -2.81 1.71 -1.66
C LEU A 157 -3.46 1.53 -0.29
N ASP A 158 -3.07 2.39 0.64
CA ASP A 158 -3.79 2.59 1.90
C ASP A 158 -4.80 3.74 1.72
N ILE A 159 -6.09 3.42 1.84
CA ILE A 159 -7.17 4.39 1.87
C ILE A 159 -7.52 4.67 3.33
N ALA A 160 -6.75 5.59 3.91
CA ALA A 160 -6.97 6.11 5.25
C ALA A 160 -6.41 7.53 5.35
N ALA A 161 -7.23 8.49 5.78
CA ALA A 161 -6.83 9.87 6.02
C ALA A 161 -7.80 10.58 6.97
N LYS A 162 -7.28 11.50 7.78
CA LYS A 162 -8.06 12.35 8.67
C LYS A 162 -9.18 13.06 7.91
N SER A 163 -10.42 12.81 8.34
CA SER A 163 -11.63 13.43 7.78
C SER A 163 -11.86 13.10 6.30
N LEU A 164 -11.44 11.92 5.84
CA LEU A 164 -11.78 11.43 4.51
C LEU A 164 -13.26 11.02 4.48
N VAL A 165 -14.01 11.53 3.50
CA VAL A 165 -15.44 11.22 3.37
C VAL A 165 -15.68 10.04 2.42
N GLU A 166 -16.76 9.31 2.66
CA GLU A 166 -17.13 8.07 1.94
C GLU A 166 -17.18 8.24 0.41
N ASN A 167 -17.70 9.37 -0.09
CA ASN A 167 -17.77 9.63 -1.54
C ASN A 167 -16.38 9.66 -2.19
N ASN A 168 -15.37 10.12 -1.46
CA ASN A 168 -14.00 10.08 -1.96
C ASN A 168 -13.49 8.65 -2.03
N VAL A 169 -13.79 7.81 -1.02
CA VAL A 169 -13.41 6.39 -1.03
C VAL A 169 -14.03 5.67 -2.23
N ARG A 170 -15.33 5.89 -2.50
CA ARG A 170 -15.99 5.35 -3.71
C ARG A 170 -15.30 5.81 -4.98
N TRP A 171 -15.01 7.11 -5.09
CA TRP A 171 -14.34 7.66 -6.26
C TRP A 171 -12.94 7.07 -6.48
N ILE A 172 -12.17 6.84 -5.41
CA ILE A 172 -10.85 6.21 -5.50
C ILE A 172 -10.96 4.78 -6.05
N LEU A 173 -11.86 3.99 -5.48
CA LEU A 173 -12.08 2.59 -5.88
C LEU A 173 -12.67 2.47 -7.30
N ASP A 174 -13.37 3.49 -7.79
CA ASP A 174 -13.83 3.56 -9.20
C ASP A 174 -12.69 3.93 -10.17
N LYS A 175 -11.74 4.77 -9.74
CA LYS A 175 -10.71 5.32 -10.63
C LYS A 175 -9.40 4.55 -10.65
N LEU A 176 -9.09 3.81 -9.60
CA LEU A 176 -7.84 3.07 -9.49
C LEU A 176 -8.11 1.59 -9.30
N THR A 177 -7.51 0.78 -10.16
CA THR A 177 -7.36 -0.66 -9.92
C THR A 177 -6.16 -0.89 -9.01
N ILE A 178 -6.40 -1.49 -7.84
CA ILE A 178 -5.35 -1.87 -6.88
C ILE A 178 -5.07 -3.36 -7.03
N THR A 179 -3.85 -3.77 -7.37
CA THR A 179 -3.58 -5.16 -7.78
C THR A 179 -2.87 -6.04 -6.76
N GLU A 180 -2.06 -5.48 -5.86
CA GLU A 180 -1.30 -6.27 -4.87
C GLU A 180 -1.88 -6.14 -3.47
N GLU A 181 -2.06 -4.91 -2.97
CA GLU A 181 -2.50 -4.69 -1.60
C GLU A 181 -3.44 -3.48 -1.48
N LEU A 182 -4.64 -3.74 -0.96
CA LEU A 182 -5.59 -2.71 -0.56
C LEU A 182 -5.73 -2.72 0.96
N THR A 183 -5.41 -1.60 1.60
CA THR A 183 -5.78 -1.35 3.00
C THR A 183 -6.88 -0.29 3.03
N LEU A 184 -7.99 -0.57 3.70
CA LEU A 184 -9.07 0.40 3.91
C LEU A 184 -9.26 0.63 5.41
N GLY A 185 -8.90 1.84 5.85
CA GLY A 185 -8.93 2.22 7.27
C GLY A 185 -10.14 3.05 7.69
N GLU A 186 -10.90 3.58 6.73
CA GLU A 186 -12.01 4.49 7.01
C GLU A 186 -13.22 3.78 7.61
N LYS A 187 -13.89 4.46 8.55
CA LYS A 187 -15.20 4.04 9.04
C LYS A 187 -16.26 4.51 8.05
N LEU A 188 -16.82 3.57 7.30
CA LEU A 188 -17.83 3.82 6.28
C LEU A 188 -19.24 3.53 6.80
N SER A 189 -20.27 4.01 6.10
CA SER A 189 -21.65 3.66 6.42
C SER A 189 -21.91 2.19 6.14
N ASP A 190 -22.87 1.59 6.86
CA ASP A 190 -23.28 0.20 6.63
C ASP A 190 -23.87 -0.02 5.23
N ASP A 191 -24.24 1.07 4.55
CA ASP A 191 -24.76 1.08 3.18
C ASP A 191 -23.66 1.11 2.12
N PHE A 192 -22.39 1.27 2.52
CA PHE A 192 -21.28 1.43 1.59
C PHE A 192 -21.13 0.26 0.61
N GLY A 193 -21.22 -0.97 1.12
CA GLY A 193 -21.11 -2.20 0.34
C GLY A 193 -22.39 -2.67 -0.34
N ARG A 194 -23.52 -1.96 -0.14
CA ARG A 194 -24.81 -2.37 -0.72
C ARG A 194 -24.72 -2.35 -2.24
N ASN A 195 -25.27 -3.38 -2.88
CA ASN A 195 -25.29 -3.62 -4.33
C ASN A 195 -23.99 -4.11 -4.98
N ASN A 196 -22.97 -4.49 -4.20
CA ASN A 196 -21.77 -5.18 -4.70
C ASN A 196 -21.04 -4.46 -5.86
N GLN A 197 -21.03 -3.12 -5.84
CA GLN A 197 -20.40 -2.31 -6.89
C GLN A 197 -18.89 -2.16 -6.70
N ILE A 198 -18.35 -2.58 -5.55
CA ILE A 198 -16.94 -2.46 -5.23
C ILE A 198 -16.18 -3.62 -5.85
N ARG A 199 -15.14 -3.30 -6.62
CA ARG A 199 -14.22 -4.29 -7.18
C ARG A 199 -13.07 -4.53 -6.21
N PHE A 200 -12.76 -5.81 -6.03
CA PHE A 200 -11.69 -6.28 -5.17
C PHE A 200 -10.67 -7.05 -6.03
N ASP A 201 -9.83 -6.28 -6.72
CA ASP A 201 -8.81 -6.81 -7.65
C ASP A 201 -7.47 -7.11 -6.96
N ALA A 202 -7.29 -6.66 -5.72
CA ALA A 202 -6.05 -6.81 -4.97
C ALA A 202 -5.84 -8.25 -4.52
N LYS A 203 -4.59 -8.74 -4.56
CA LYS A 203 -4.24 -10.05 -3.97
C LYS A 203 -4.42 -10.08 -2.45
N GLN A 204 -4.13 -8.96 -1.78
CA GLN A 204 -4.28 -8.81 -0.34
C GLN A 204 -5.26 -7.70 -0.02
N ILE A 205 -6.21 -8.00 0.85
CA ILE A 205 -7.18 -7.03 1.33
C ILE A 205 -7.11 -6.99 2.84
N PHE A 206 -7.00 -5.77 3.36
CA PHE A 206 -7.12 -5.48 4.78
C PHE A 206 -8.14 -4.37 4.99
N ILE A 207 -9.25 -4.67 5.66
CA ILE A 207 -10.31 -3.71 5.92
C ILE A 207 -10.51 -3.60 7.43
N PHE A 208 -10.25 -2.42 7.96
CA PHE A 208 -10.68 -2.04 9.30
C PHE A 208 -12.11 -1.52 9.26
N ASN A 209 -12.83 -1.64 10.38
CA ASN A 209 -14.21 -1.18 10.48
C ASN A 209 -15.11 -1.78 9.38
N ALA A 210 -14.96 -3.08 9.15
CA ALA A 210 -15.60 -3.83 8.08
C ALA A 210 -17.09 -4.12 8.33
N SER A 211 -17.82 -3.27 9.08
CA SER A 211 -19.23 -3.49 9.44
C SER A 211 -20.17 -3.50 8.23
N TRP A 212 -19.75 -2.85 7.14
CA TRP A 212 -20.47 -2.81 5.88
C TRP A 212 -20.24 -4.04 4.99
N ILE A 213 -19.29 -4.92 5.33
CA ILE A 213 -19.03 -6.14 4.57
C ILE A 213 -20.16 -7.15 4.82
N CYS A 214 -20.87 -7.49 3.74
CA CYS A 214 -21.85 -8.58 3.71
C CYS A 214 -21.29 -9.82 3.00
N PRO A 215 -21.99 -10.98 3.07
CA PRO A 215 -21.56 -12.20 2.38
C PRO A 215 -21.33 -12.02 0.88
N GLN A 216 -22.09 -11.15 0.21
CA GLN A 216 -21.89 -10.84 -1.21
C GLN A 216 -20.56 -10.11 -1.47
N ASN A 217 -20.18 -9.18 -0.59
CA ASN A 217 -18.88 -8.52 -0.69
C ASN A 217 -17.73 -9.50 -0.44
N LEU A 218 -17.88 -10.42 0.52
CA LEU A 218 -16.89 -11.46 0.78
C LEU A 218 -16.71 -12.39 -0.44
N ALA A 219 -17.81 -12.77 -1.10
CA ALA A 219 -17.76 -13.55 -2.34
C ALA A 219 -17.07 -12.81 -3.50
N ALA A 220 -17.11 -11.48 -3.53
CA ALA A 220 -16.36 -10.68 -4.50
C ALA A 220 -14.84 -10.74 -4.28
N MET A 221 -14.37 -11.14 -3.09
CA MET A 221 -12.95 -11.33 -2.76
C MET A 221 -12.42 -12.73 -3.11
N LYS A 222 -13.18 -13.56 -3.83
CA LYS A 222 -12.83 -14.96 -4.12
C LYS A 222 -11.49 -15.20 -4.83
N ASN A 223 -10.91 -14.18 -5.45
CA ASN A 223 -9.63 -14.28 -6.14
C ASN A 223 -8.44 -13.84 -5.27
N CYS A 224 -8.70 -13.34 -4.05
CA CYS A 224 -7.69 -12.88 -3.12
C CYS A 224 -6.85 -14.03 -2.57
N VAL A 225 -5.59 -13.72 -2.28
CA VAL A 225 -4.64 -14.59 -1.58
C VAL A 225 -4.74 -14.42 -0.07
N SER A 226 -5.00 -13.19 0.37
CA SER A 226 -5.14 -12.87 1.80
C SER A 226 -6.33 -11.94 2.02
N ILE A 227 -7.21 -12.31 2.94
CA ILE A 227 -8.38 -11.51 3.34
C ILE A 227 -8.33 -11.31 4.85
N GLU A 228 -8.27 -10.04 5.27
CA GLU A 228 -8.23 -9.65 6.68
C GLU A 228 -9.31 -8.59 6.93
N LEU A 229 -10.33 -8.94 7.70
CA LEU A 229 -11.47 -8.08 7.99
C LEU A 229 -11.63 -7.89 9.51
N ASP A 230 -11.42 -6.67 10.00
CA ASP A 230 -11.63 -6.30 11.40
C ASP A 230 -12.94 -5.53 11.59
N GLY A 231 -13.73 -5.92 12.59
CA GLY A 231 -14.96 -5.23 12.97
C GLY A 231 -16.12 -5.51 12.01
N THR A 232 -16.20 -6.73 11.48
CA THR A 232 -17.34 -7.16 10.66
C THR A 232 -18.59 -7.40 11.52
N VAL A 233 -19.74 -7.51 10.85
CA VAL A 233 -21.02 -7.93 11.45
C VAL A 233 -21.49 -9.29 10.95
N LEU A 234 -20.60 -10.05 10.28
CA LEU A 234 -20.89 -11.40 9.78
C LEU A 234 -21.27 -12.32 10.94
N ILE A 235 -22.38 -13.03 10.78
CA ILE A 235 -22.86 -13.99 11.80
C ILE A 235 -22.23 -15.36 11.57
N GLY A 236 -22.36 -16.27 12.55
CA GLY A 236 -21.80 -17.62 12.45
C GLY A 236 -22.26 -18.38 11.20
N GLN A 237 -23.51 -18.17 10.75
CA GLN A 237 -24.03 -18.78 9.52
C GLN A 237 -23.27 -18.31 8.27
N ASP A 238 -22.90 -17.03 8.20
CA ASP A 238 -22.13 -16.50 7.06
C ASP A 238 -20.73 -17.11 7.01
N VAL A 239 -20.09 -17.26 8.18
CA VAL A 239 -18.77 -17.88 8.30
C VAL A 239 -18.83 -19.37 7.95
N VAL A 240 -19.83 -20.10 8.41
CA VAL A 240 -20.03 -21.51 8.04
C VAL A 240 -20.17 -21.65 6.53
N LYS A 241 -21.01 -20.80 5.91
CA LYS A 241 -21.20 -20.78 4.46
C LYS A 241 -19.90 -20.50 3.71
N PHE A 242 -19.08 -19.56 4.18
CA PHE A 242 -17.76 -19.31 3.60
C PHE A 242 -16.88 -20.58 3.58
N PHE A 243 -16.85 -21.35 4.68
CA PHE A 243 -16.06 -22.59 4.74
C PHE A 243 -16.64 -23.72 3.90
N GLU A 244 -17.96 -23.78 3.73
CA GLU A 244 -18.63 -24.70 2.79
C GLU A 244 -18.23 -24.36 1.35
N GLU A 245 -18.32 -23.09 0.95
CA GLU A 245 -17.88 -22.61 -0.38
C GLU A 245 -16.38 -22.89 -0.62
N TRP A 246 -15.52 -22.60 0.38
CA TRP A 246 -14.09 -22.93 0.29
C TRP A 246 -13.88 -24.43 0.10
N ARG A 247 -14.59 -25.28 0.85
CA ARG A 247 -14.52 -26.75 0.72
C ARG A 247 -14.93 -27.23 -0.66
N GLU A 248 -15.89 -26.56 -1.29
CA GLU A 248 -16.38 -26.84 -2.65
C GLU A 248 -15.42 -26.39 -3.77
N GLY A 249 -14.31 -25.73 -3.43
CA GLY A 249 -13.33 -25.28 -4.43
C GLY A 249 -13.42 -23.79 -4.78
N MET A 250 -14.23 -23.01 -4.08
CA MET A 250 -14.19 -21.55 -4.16
C MET A 250 -12.94 -21.02 -3.43
N TYR A 251 -12.59 -19.75 -3.66
CA TYR A 251 -11.43 -19.10 -3.02
C TYR A 251 -10.10 -19.84 -3.29
N GLN A 252 -9.86 -20.21 -4.55
CA GLN A 252 -8.75 -21.12 -4.93
C GLN A 252 -7.36 -20.60 -4.55
N ASN A 253 -7.17 -19.28 -4.59
CA ASN A 253 -5.89 -18.63 -4.32
C ASN A 253 -5.69 -18.33 -2.82
N LEU A 254 -6.71 -18.54 -1.99
CA LEU A 254 -6.69 -18.09 -0.61
C LEU A 254 -5.66 -18.89 0.19
N GLU A 255 -4.73 -18.17 0.78
CA GLU A 255 -3.71 -18.71 1.68
C GLU A 255 -3.90 -18.26 3.13
N TYR A 256 -4.50 -17.08 3.34
CA TYR A 256 -4.77 -16.55 4.67
C TYR A 256 -6.13 -15.86 4.77
N LEU A 257 -6.83 -16.15 5.87
CA LEU A 257 -8.06 -15.50 6.27
C LEU A 257 -7.97 -15.05 7.72
N SER A 258 -8.40 -13.83 8.00
CA SER A 258 -8.77 -13.37 9.34
C SER A 258 -10.12 -12.65 9.25
N LEU A 259 -11.10 -13.12 10.01
CA LEU A 259 -12.44 -12.56 10.12
C LEU A 259 -12.74 -12.29 11.59
N LYS A 260 -12.68 -11.01 11.98
CA LYS A 260 -13.07 -10.59 13.32
C LYS A 260 -14.47 -9.97 13.26
N SER A 261 -15.37 -10.53 14.05
CA SER A 261 -16.78 -10.14 14.04
C SER A 261 -17.33 -10.00 15.45
N GLU A 262 -18.00 -8.88 15.70
CA GLU A 262 -18.70 -8.68 16.98
C GLU A 262 -19.93 -9.58 17.14
N LYS A 263 -20.43 -10.17 16.04
CA LYS A 263 -21.64 -11.00 16.04
C LYS A 263 -21.36 -12.50 16.23
N LEU A 264 -20.09 -12.92 16.25
CA LEU A 264 -19.74 -14.30 16.55
C LEU A 264 -19.95 -14.60 18.03
N LYS A 265 -20.62 -15.73 18.30
CA LYS A 265 -20.90 -16.19 19.66
C LYS A 265 -19.64 -16.83 20.26
N HIS A 266 -19.55 -16.82 21.59
CA HIS A 266 -18.42 -17.42 22.30
C HIS A 266 -18.28 -18.94 22.08
N ASP A 267 -19.41 -19.61 21.81
CA ASP A 267 -19.52 -21.03 21.50
C ASP A 267 -19.54 -21.34 19.99
N PHE A 268 -19.18 -20.37 19.14
CA PHE A 268 -19.10 -20.60 17.70
C PHE A 268 -18.13 -21.75 17.37
N THR A 269 -18.57 -22.61 16.45
CA THR A 269 -17.81 -23.73 15.90
C THR A 269 -18.27 -24.01 14.46
N LEU A 270 -17.50 -24.82 13.72
CA LEU A 270 -17.90 -25.31 12.40
C LEU A 270 -18.64 -26.66 12.54
N PRO A 271 -19.52 -27.01 11.58
CA PRO A 271 -20.14 -28.33 11.54
C PRO A 271 -19.11 -29.45 11.60
N GLY A 272 -19.30 -30.40 12.53
CA GLY A 272 -18.39 -31.53 12.74
C GLY A 272 -17.28 -31.28 13.76
N PHE A 273 -17.23 -30.10 14.39
CA PHE A 273 -16.24 -29.76 15.41
C PHE A 273 -16.91 -29.32 16.70
N ASP A 274 -16.44 -29.85 17.84
CA ASP A 274 -16.86 -29.35 19.16
C ASP A 274 -16.20 -28.01 19.52
N LYS A 275 -14.96 -27.82 19.04
CA LYS A 275 -14.12 -26.63 19.26
C LYS A 275 -13.21 -26.42 18.04
N LEU A 276 -12.90 -25.16 17.77
CA LEU A 276 -11.91 -24.74 16.77
C LEU A 276 -10.62 -24.22 17.42
N GLU A 277 -10.27 -24.80 18.56
CA GLU A 277 -9.00 -24.52 19.25
C GLU A 277 -8.50 -25.81 19.89
N GLN A 278 -7.30 -26.25 19.50
CA GLN A 278 -6.74 -27.53 19.93
C GLN A 278 -5.23 -27.45 20.19
N GLY A 279 -4.83 -27.62 21.45
CA GLY A 279 -3.43 -27.73 21.85
C GLY A 279 -2.60 -26.46 21.63
N GLU A 280 -1.28 -26.63 21.59
CA GLU A 280 -0.30 -25.53 21.49
C GLU A 280 0.48 -25.52 20.16
N GLN A 281 -0.02 -26.25 19.16
CA GLN A 281 0.62 -26.36 17.85
C GLN A 281 0.73 -24.97 17.21
N ILE A 282 1.87 -24.68 16.58
CA ILE A 282 2.09 -23.41 15.89
C ILE A 282 2.42 -23.71 14.44
N TYR A 283 1.72 -23.06 13.53
CA TYR A 283 2.03 -23.09 12.12
C TYR A 283 2.41 -21.70 11.63
N HIS A 284 3.49 -21.65 10.85
CA HIS A 284 4.06 -20.43 10.29
C HIS A 284 4.08 -20.55 8.78
N LYS A 285 3.60 -19.52 8.08
CA LYS A 285 3.67 -19.46 6.62
C LYS A 285 4.00 -18.05 6.16
N LEU A 286 4.82 -17.93 5.12
CA LEU A 286 5.02 -16.67 4.42
C LEU A 286 3.93 -16.54 3.36
N VAL A 287 3.02 -15.57 3.53
CA VAL A 287 1.93 -15.29 2.60
C VAL A 287 2.17 -13.90 2.02
N ASN A 288 2.45 -13.82 0.71
CA ASN A 288 2.78 -12.59 -0.02
C ASN A 288 3.73 -11.64 0.75
N ASN A 289 4.90 -12.17 1.15
CA ASN A 289 5.96 -11.50 1.92
C ASN A 289 5.59 -11.09 3.37
N ARG A 290 4.48 -11.59 3.92
CA ARG A 290 4.10 -11.41 5.32
C ARG A 290 4.12 -12.72 6.07
N HIS A 291 4.82 -12.75 7.20
CA HIS A 291 4.76 -13.91 8.09
C HIS A 291 3.40 -13.96 8.76
N LYS A 292 2.68 -15.05 8.55
CA LYS A 292 1.41 -15.37 9.21
C LYS A 292 1.61 -16.55 10.14
N ILE A 293 0.92 -16.50 11.28
CA ILE A 293 1.04 -17.47 12.35
C ILE A 293 -0.36 -17.84 12.80
N ILE A 294 -0.61 -19.14 12.96
CA ILE A 294 -1.81 -19.64 13.63
C ILE A 294 -1.40 -20.62 14.73
N ARG A 295 -2.10 -20.56 15.87
CA ARG A 295 -1.81 -21.36 17.08
C ARG A 295 -3.03 -22.17 17.47
N GLY A 296 -2.82 -23.41 17.93
CA GLY A 296 -3.87 -24.28 18.43
C GLY A 296 -5.01 -24.47 17.43
N TYR A 297 -4.70 -24.80 16.18
CA TYR A 297 -5.68 -24.91 15.09
C TYR A 297 -6.27 -26.31 14.99
N VAL A 298 -7.40 -26.43 14.30
CA VAL A 298 -7.93 -27.70 13.79
C VAL A 298 -7.75 -27.77 12.27
N SER A 299 -7.63 -28.97 11.72
CA SER A 299 -7.53 -29.17 10.28
C SER A 299 -8.90 -29.39 9.67
N ILE A 300 -9.17 -28.69 8.57
CA ILE A 300 -10.27 -28.97 7.64
C ILE A 300 -9.68 -29.24 6.26
N TRP A 301 -10.42 -29.92 5.40
CA TRP A 301 -9.96 -30.24 4.05
C TRP A 301 -10.96 -29.73 3.02
N ARG A 302 -10.42 -29.21 1.94
CA ARG A 302 -11.14 -28.95 0.70
C ARG A 302 -11.29 -30.25 -0.08
N ASN A 303 -12.30 -30.33 -0.95
CA ASN A 303 -12.62 -31.55 -1.69
C ASN A 303 -11.50 -32.04 -2.63
N ASP A 304 -10.56 -31.16 -2.99
CA ASP A 304 -9.37 -31.48 -3.77
C ASP A 304 -8.15 -31.90 -2.93
N GLY A 305 -8.32 -32.05 -1.60
CA GLY A 305 -7.27 -32.51 -0.68
C GLY A 305 -6.44 -31.39 -0.05
N VAL A 306 -6.70 -30.12 -0.37
CA VAL A 306 -6.00 -28.99 0.25
C VAL A 306 -6.41 -28.84 1.72
N GLU A 307 -5.41 -28.79 2.62
CA GLU A 307 -5.61 -28.62 4.06
C GLU A 307 -5.78 -27.13 4.42
N GLY A 308 -6.76 -26.82 5.26
CA GLY A 308 -6.95 -25.52 5.89
C GLY A 308 -6.81 -25.66 7.40
N ARG A 309 -5.91 -24.87 8.00
CA ARG A 309 -5.69 -24.83 9.45
C ARG A 309 -6.52 -23.70 10.02
N VAL A 310 -7.56 -24.03 10.76
CA VAL A 310 -8.57 -23.09 11.24
C VAL A 310 -8.52 -22.93 12.75
N ARG A 311 -8.64 -21.69 13.22
CA ARG A 311 -8.75 -21.35 14.64
C ARG A 311 -9.90 -20.38 14.84
N TYR A 312 -10.63 -20.52 15.95
CA TYR A 312 -11.49 -19.47 16.47
C TYR A 312 -10.97 -18.96 17.82
N ASP A 313 -10.47 -17.73 17.84
CA ASP A 313 -10.08 -17.04 19.07
C ASP A 313 -11.30 -16.35 19.69
N LYS A 314 -11.79 -16.93 20.79
CA LYS A 314 -13.01 -16.47 21.47
C LYS A 314 -12.85 -15.13 22.18
N ASN A 315 -11.63 -14.79 22.58
CA ASN A 315 -11.34 -13.53 23.27
C ASN A 315 -11.45 -12.34 22.30
N TYR A 316 -11.02 -12.56 21.06
CA TYR A 316 -11.08 -11.55 20.00
C TYR A 316 -12.28 -11.69 19.07
N ARG A 317 -13.05 -12.79 19.20
CA ARG A 317 -14.12 -13.18 18.26
C ARG A 317 -13.62 -13.20 16.82
N GLU A 318 -12.47 -13.84 16.64
CA GLU A 318 -11.73 -13.86 15.38
C GLU A 318 -11.59 -15.30 14.87
N VAL A 319 -12.02 -15.52 13.64
CA VAL A 319 -11.76 -16.76 12.91
C VAL A 319 -10.56 -16.56 12.00
N GLN A 320 -9.59 -17.44 12.11
CA GLN A 320 -8.37 -17.43 11.31
C GLN A 320 -8.26 -18.73 10.51
N MET A 321 -7.75 -18.64 9.28
CA MET A 321 -7.37 -19.80 8.49
C MET A 321 -6.01 -19.60 7.82
N LEU A 322 -5.15 -20.61 7.87
CA LEU A 322 -3.96 -20.74 7.03
C LEU A 322 -4.04 -22.02 6.20
N VAL A 323 -3.90 -21.88 4.88
CA VAL A 323 -3.85 -23.00 3.93
C VAL A 323 -2.41 -23.45 3.73
#